data_AF-A0A7Y5GSH3-F1
#
_entry.id   AF-A0A7Y5GSH3-F1
#
_cell.length_a   1.000
_cell.length_b   1.000
_cell.length_c   1.000
_cell.angle_alpha   90.00
_cell.angle_beta   90.00
_cell.angle_gamma   90.00
#
_symmetry.space_group_name_H-M   'P 1'
#
loop_
_entity.id
_entity.type
_entity.pdbx_description
1 polymer ?
#
loop_
_entity_poly.entity_id
_entity_poly.type
_entity_poly.pdbx_seq_one_letter_code
_entity_poly.pdbx_strand_id
1 'polypeptide(L)'
;MADTVKVSCYSIVCWLLLFGTTALGQNSEIPQPTPESPLTHPSSSSDAEVRPDISTRSGSDDFEHYVRIHRTGGLSPFSKIEWEIIVRGETPIAKHAKLMVGYDEPLHKMVLLTAEEFSEVWRKIEQNDGFILYDVMDPAQALSQPTYDVEIRRGEMKNSFRINSLSRESDVRYREILHAIIELVTSRAGTIPFRNVFYDVGSMGWVDLDARPRAWVIIDDRPTNEQTPLFTYELPAGKHTVRLVAEEKGIDRVYEFTVQPGITTILNLDLK
;
A
#
# COMPACT_ATOMS: atom_id res chain seq x y z
N MET A 1 -33.33 23.99 -11.63
CA MET A 1 -33.06 25.10 -10.69
C MET A 1 -32.05 24.56 -9.70
N ALA A 2 -30.83 25.08 -9.71
CA ALA A 2 -29.76 24.63 -8.83
C ALA A 2 -29.84 25.44 -7.52
N ASP A 3 -30.22 24.78 -6.42
CA ASP A 3 -30.26 25.39 -5.10
C ASP A 3 -28.86 25.31 -4.47
N THR A 4 -28.21 26.47 -4.39
CA THR A 4 -26.91 26.63 -3.73
C THR A 4 -27.10 26.53 -2.21
N VAL A 5 -26.78 25.37 -1.64
CA VAL A 5 -26.80 25.17 -0.18
C VAL A 5 -25.58 25.86 0.45
N LYS A 6 -25.83 26.79 1.37
CA LYS A 6 -24.79 27.44 2.18
C LYS A 6 -24.25 26.47 3.23
N VAL A 7 -22.98 26.10 3.12
CA VAL A 7 -22.24 25.37 4.16
C VAL A 7 -21.88 26.35 5.29
N SER A 8 -22.32 26.06 6.50
CA SER A 8 -22.00 26.83 7.70
C SER A 8 -20.77 26.23 8.39
N CYS A 9 -19.63 26.93 8.33
CA CYS A 9 -18.45 26.58 9.09
C CYS A 9 -18.59 27.11 10.53
N TYR A 10 -18.75 26.23 11.51
CA TYR A 10 -18.60 26.59 12.92
C TYR A 10 -17.13 26.44 13.32
N SER A 11 -16.44 27.58 13.47
CA SER A 11 -15.12 27.64 14.12
C SER A 11 -15.30 27.53 15.62
N ILE A 12 -14.83 26.42 16.20
CA ILE A 12 -14.64 26.29 17.64
C ILE A 12 -13.39 27.09 18.01
N VAL A 13 -13.60 28.27 18.61
CA VAL A 13 -12.57 29.09 19.22
C VAL A 13 -12.24 28.47 20.58
N CYS A 14 -11.16 27.70 20.63
CA CYS A 14 -10.57 27.25 21.89
C CYS A 14 -9.69 28.38 22.44
N TRP A 15 -10.11 28.95 23.56
CA TRP A 15 -9.28 29.78 24.43
C TRP A 15 -8.09 28.96 24.94
N LEU A 16 -6.87 29.39 24.65
CA LEU A 16 -5.70 28.99 25.43
C LEU A 16 -4.95 30.24 25.92
N LEU A 17 -4.74 30.22 27.23
CA LEU A 17 -4.14 31.25 28.06
C LEU A 17 -2.65 31.43 27.75
N LEU A 18 -2.27 32.71 27.60
CA LEU A 18 -1.11 33.40 28.18
C LEU A 18 0.13 32.54 28.53
N PHE A 19 1.15 32.60 27.69
CA PHE A 19 2.55 32.61 28.14
C PHE A 19 3.44 33.44 27.18
N GLY A 20 4.14 34.41 27.76
CA GLY A 20 5.56 34.68 27.51
C GLY A 20 5.98 35.28 26.17
N THR A 21 6.08 36.60 26.12
CA THR A 21 6.96 37.38 25.23
C THR A 21 8.44 37.00 25.38
N THR A 22 9.18 36.76 24.28
CA THR A 22 10.36 37.56 23.86
C THR A 22 11.01 37.12 22.53
N ALA A 23 11.35 38.15 21.75
CA ALA A 23 12.59 38.35 20.98
C ALA A 23 12.78 37.70 19.58
N LEU A 24 12.76 38.62 18.59
CA LEU A 24 13.81 38.90 17.59
C LEU A 24 14.32 37.79 16.67
N GLY A 25 13.93 37.93 15.40
CA GLY A 25 14.87 38.20 14.32
C GLY A 25 15.57 37.01 13.68
N GLN A 26 15.28 36.77 12.39
CA GLN A 26 16.27 36.78 11.31
C GLN A 26 15.59 36.48 9.96
N ASN A 27 15.58 37.48 9.08
CA ASN A 27 15.34 37.29 7.65
C ASN A 27 16.47 36.42 7.09
N SER A 28 16.13 35.22 6.62
CA SER A 28 17.05 34.41 5.83
C SER A 28 16.77 34.69 4.36
N GLU A 29 17.68 35.43 3.73
CA GLU A 29 17.75 35.62 2.29
C GLU A 29 17.94 34.27 1.60
N ILE A 30 17.07 33.98 0.63
CA ILE A 30 17.19 32.80 -0.24
C ILE A 30 18.29 33.10 -1.27
N PRO A 31 19.40 32.34 -1.32
CA PRO A 31 20.43 32.56 -2.31
C PRO A 31 19.94 32.16 -3.69
N GLN A 32 20.16 33.03 -4.69
CA GLN A 32 19.88 32.73 -6.08
C GLN A 32 20.89 31.71 -6.65
N PRO A 33 20.44 30.80 -7.53
CA PRO A 33 21.31 29.83 -8.17
C PRO A 33 22.29 30.51 -9.13
N THR A 34 23.56 30.13 -9.02
CA THR A 34 24.67 30.57 -9.87
C THR A 34 24.54 29.94 -11.27
N PRO A 35 24.82 30.68 -12.36
CA PRO A 35 24.77 30.11 -13.71
C PRO A 35 25.90 29.08 -13.92
N GLU A 36 25.51 27.88 -14.36
CA GLU A 36 26.42 26.81 -14.75
C GLU A 36 27.29 27.22 -15.94
N SER A 37 28.59 26.93 -15.83
CA SER A 37 29.56 27.11 -16.91
C SER A 37 29.43 25.99 -17.96
N PRO A 38 29.72 26.29 -19.25
CA PRO A 38 29.54 25.32 -20.33
C PRO A 38 30.56 24.18 -20.25
N LEU A 39 30.06 22.94 -20.33
CA LEU A 39 30.84 21.72 -20.44
C LEU A 39 31.59 21.67 -21.78
N THR A 40 32.91 21.80 -21.74
CA THR A 40 33.82 21.42 -22.82
C THR A 40 33.94 19.91 -22.91
N HIS A 41 33.52 19.32 -24.03
CA HIS A 41 33.82 17.94 -24.38
C HIS A 41 35.25 17.83 -24.94
N PRO A 42 36.14 17.00 -24.36
CA PRO A 42 37.33 16.56 -25.05
C PRO A 42 36.99 15.44 -26.03
N SER A 43 37.32 15.69 -27.29
CA SER A 43 37.33 14.74 -28.39
C SER A 43 38.51 13.76 -28.28
N SER A 44 38.22 12.49 -28.60
CA SER A 44 39.14 11.51 -29.21
C SER A 44 40.32 10.97 -28.40
N SER A 45 40.29 9.68 -28.09
CA SER A 45 41.30 8.75 -28.65
C SER A 45 40.80 7.31 -28.58
N SER A 46 40.99 6.62 -29.69
CA SER A 46 40.72 5.22 -29.93
C SER A 46 41.93 4.39 -29.48
N ASP A 47 41.83 3.75 -28.32
CA ASP A 47 42.73 2.66 -27.95
C ASP A 47 41.94 1.36 -27.89
N ALA A 48 42.37 0.41 -28.71
CA ALA A 48 41.81 -0.92 -28.85
C ALA A 48 42.10 -1.73 -27.58
N GLU A 49 41.15 -1.71 -26.66
CA GLU A 49 41.18 -2.55 -25.46
C GLU A 49 40.86 -4.00 -25.86
N VAL A 50 41.82 -4.87 -25.58
CA VAL A 50 41.73 -6.32 -25.71
C VAL A 50 40.58 -6.80 -24.82
N ARG A 51 39.44 -7.10 -25.45
CA ARG A 51 38.28 -7.67 -24.76
C ARG A 51 38.66 -9.04 -24.19
N PRO A 52 38.58 -9.27 -22.87
CA PRO A 52 38.64 -10.62 -22.35
C PRO A 52 37.45 -11.39 -22.93
N ASP A 53 37.75 -12.57 -23.44
CA ASP A 53 36.78 -13.52 -23.98
C ASP A 53 35.80 -13.89 -22.86
N ILE A 54 34.65 -13.21 -22.81
CA ILE A 54 33.52 -13.58 -21.95
C ILE A 54 32.88 -14.78 -22.64
N SER A 55 33.55 -15.92 -22.54
CA SER A 55 32.93 -17.20 -22.77
C SER A 55 31.80 -17.34 -21.74
N THR A 56 30.58 -17.03 -22.18
CA THR A 56 29.35 -17.75 -21.87
C THR A 56 29.49 -18.69 -20.67
N ARG A 57 29.27 -18.14 -19.46
CA ARG A 57 28.83 -18.92 -18.30
C ARG A 57 27.46 -19.50 -18.66
N SER A 58 27.53 -20.64 -19.33
CA SER A 58 26.42 -21.48 -19.73
C SER A 58 25.77 -22.04 -18.48
N GLY A 59 24.65 -21.42 -18.08
CA GLY A 59 23.46 -22.10 -17.56
C GLY A 59 23.67 -23.26 -16.60
N SER A 60 24.38 -23.04 -15.49
CA SER A 60 24.15 -23.87 -14.32
C SER A 60 22.89 -23.32 -13.67
N ASP A 61 21.90 -24.20 -13.47
CA ASP A 61 20.79 -23.99 -12.53
C ASP A 61 21.30 -23.24 -11.29
N ASP A 62 21.15 -21.92 -11.28
CA ASP A 62 21.22 -21.13 -10.07
C ASP A 62 20.06 -21.69 -9.26
N PHE A 63 20.37 -22.59 -8.32
CA PHE A 63 19.36 -23.12 -7.44
C PHE A 63 18.85 -21.95 -6.61
N GLU A 64 17.80 -21.29 -7.10
CA GLU A 64 17.29 -20.07 -6.52
C GLU A 64 16.79 -20.40 -5.11
N HIS A 65 17.46 -19.81 -4.12
CA HIS A 65 17.02 -19.85 -2.75
C HIS A 65 15.99 -18.76 -2.59
N TYR A 66 14.73 -19.16 -2.38
CA TYR A 66 13.66 -18.20 -2.17
C TYR A 66 12.56 -18.70 -1.27
N VAL A 67 11.88 -17.74 -0.65
CA VAL A 67 10.56 -17.95 -0.09
C VAL A 67 9.65 -16.81 -0.53
N ARG A 68 8.46 -17.16 -1.01
CA ARG A 68 7.46 -16.22 -1.53
C ARG A 68 6.12 -16.51 -0.90
N ILE A 69 5.44 -15.45 -0.46
CA ILE A 69 4.07 -15.48 0.03
C ILE A 69 3.25 -14.57 -0.86
N HIS A 70 2.20 -15.11 -1.48
CA HIS A 70 1.15 -14.34 -2.12
C HIS A 70 -0.08 -14.34 -1.24
N ARG A 71 -0.64 -13.16 -0.96
CA ARG A 71 -1.96 -13.02 -0.37
C ARG A 71 -2.94 -12.53 -1.43
N THR A 72 -4.01 -13.29 -1.63
CA THR A 72 -5.13 -12.94 -2.52
C THR A 72 -6.45 -12.97 -1.76
N GLY A 73 -7.46 -12.26 -2.26
CA GLY A 73 -8.79 -12.20 -1.64
C GLY A 73 -8.85 -11.45 -0.30
N GLY A 74 -9.95 -11.69 0.42
CA GLY A 74 -10.34 -10.91 1.59
C GLY A 74 -10.74 -9.46 1.25
N LEU A 75 -11.04 -8.66 2.28
CA LEU A 75 -11.31 -7.22 2.12
C LEU A 75 -9.98 -6.48 1.94
N SER A 76 -9.59 -6.19 0.70
CA SER A 76 -8.38 -5.44 0.37
C SER A 76 -8.56 -4.68 -0.94
N PRO A 77 -8.04 -3.44 -1.08
CA PRO A 77 -8.02 -2.74 -2.36
C PRO A 77 -6.98 -3.33 -3.34
N PHE A 78 -6.14 -4.25 -2.86
CA PHE A 78 -5.12 -4.93 -3.66
C PHE A 78 -5.65 -6.28 -4.13
N SER A 79 -5.48 -6.57 -5.43
CA SER A 79 -5.77 -7.89 -5.99
C SER A 79 -4.77 -8.94 -5.50
N LYS A 80 -3.53 -8.50 -5.20
CA LYS A 80 -2.44 -9.35 -4.72
C LYS A 80 -1.49 -8.57 -3.81
N ILE A 81 -1.05 -9.18 -2.72
CA ILE A 81 0.05 -8.68 -1.88
C ILE A 81 1.14 -9.76 -1.87
N GLU A 82 2.40 -9.37 -2.04
CA GLU A 82 3.54 -10.29 -2.07
C GLU A 82 4.57 -9.92 -1.01
N TRP A 83 5.04 -10.93 -0.28
CA TRP A 83 6.26 -10.85 0.53
C TRP A 83 7.22 -11.91 0.03
N GLU A 84 8.44 -11.50 -0.31
CA GLU A 84 9.40 -12.35 -0.99
C GLU A 84 10.79 -12.12 -0.41
N ILE A 85 11.51 -13.21 -0.17
CA ILE A 85 12.95 -13.22 0.12
C ILE A 85 13.60 -14.08 -0.96
N ILE A 86 14.48 -13.48 -1.76
CA ILE A 86 15.22 -14.16 -2.84
C ILE A 86 16.72 -13.96 -2.66
N VAL A 87 17.51 -14.95 -3.05
CA VAL A 87 18.96 -14.79 -3.20
C VAL A 87 19.29 -14.59 -4.66
N ARG A 88 19.98 -13.48 -4.98
CA ARG A 88 20.55 -13.25 -6.31
C ARG A 88 22.08 -13.22 -6.18
N GLY A 89 22.74 -14.21 -6.76
CA GLY A 89 24.16 -14.46 -6.51
C GLY A 89 24.38 -14.81 -5.04
N GLU A 90 25.09 -13.95 -4.30
CA GLU A 90 25.35 -14.12 -2.86
C GLU A 90 24.53 -13.17 -1.99
N THR A 91 23.68 -12.34 -2.60
CA THR A 91 22.97 -11.27 -1.90
C THR A 91 21.49 -11.63 -1.67
N PRO A 92 21.06 -11.79 -0.41
CA PRO A 92 19.64 -11.94 -0.09
C PRO A 92 18.92 -10.58 -0.18
N ILE A 93 17.72 -10.60 -0.75
CA ILE A 93 16.88 -9.43 -0.99
C ILE A 93 15.49 -9.70 -0.44
N ALA A 94 14.97 -8.77 0.36
CA ALA A 94 13.57 -8.75 0.74
C ALA A 94 12.79 -7.82 -0.21
N LYS A 95 11.66 -8.30 -0.72
CA LYS A 95 10.73 -7.56 -1.58
C LYS A 95 9.34 -7.61 -0.99
N HIS A 96 8.72 -6.44 -0.86
CA HIS A 96 7.30 -6.29 -0.59
C HIS A 96 6.67 -5.73 -1.87
N ALA A 97 5.58 -6.34 -2.35
CA ALA A 97 4.84 -5.86 -3.52
C ALA A 97 3.33 -5.86 -3.27
N LYS A 98 2.62 -4.94 -3.92
CA LYS A 98 1.16 -4.84 -3.89
C LYS A 98 0.64 -4.50 -5.29
N LEU A 99 -0.25 -5.35 -5.80
CA LEU A 99 -0.90 -5.18 -7.09
C LEU A 99 -2.32 -4.65 -6.89
N MET A 100 -2.69 -3.62 -7.64
CA MET A 100 -4.05 -3.05 -7.62
C MET A 100 -4.93 -3.73 -8.67
N VAL A 101 -6.24 -3.72 -8.45
CA VAL A 101 -7.20 -4.23 -9.44
C VAL A 101 -7.15 -3.35 -10.69
N GLY A 102 -6.94 -3.96 -11.86
CA GLY A 102 -6.90 -3.26 -13.15
C GLY A 102 -5.58 -2.59 -13.50
N TYR A 103 -4.50 -2.85 -12.75
CA TYR A 103 -3.15 -2.37 -13.05
C TYR A 103 -2.23 -3.56 -13.33
N ASP A 104 -1.33 -3.41 -14.31
CA ASP A 104 -0.38 -4.46 -14.68
C ASP A 104 0.93 -4.38 -13.88
N GLU A 105 1.26 -3.21 -13.34
CA GLU A 105 2.50 -2.99 -12.59
C GLU A 105 2.25 -2.95 -11.07
N PRO A 106 2.96 -3.78 -10.27
CA PRO A 106 2.85 -3.74 -8.82
C PRO A 106 3.67 -2.59 -8.22
N LEU A 107 3.09 -1.92 -7.23
CA LEU A 107 3.86 -1.08 -6.31
C LEU A 107 4.79 -2.00 -5.51
N HIS A 108 6.08 -1.70 -5.47
CA HIS A 108 7.03 -2.55 -4.75
C HIS A 108 8.12 -1.76 -4.04
N LYS A 109 8.67 -2.35 -2.98
CA LYS A 109 9.87 -1.91 -2.27
C LYS A 109 10.80 -3.09 -2.11
N MET A 110 12.10 -2.83 -2.21
CA MET A 110 13.14 -3.84 -2.11
C MET A 110 14.27 -3.34 -1.23
N VAL A 111 14.89 -4.25 -0.50
CA VAL A 111 16.04 -3.96 0.37
C VAL A 111 16.96 -5.17 0.45
N LEU A 112 18.25 -4.92 0.63
CA LEU A 112 19.22 -5.99 0.89
C LEU A 112 19.07 -6.48 2.34
N LEU A 113 19.16 -7.78 2.53
CA LEU A 113 19.22 -8.40 3.85
C LEU A 113 20.67 -8.70 4.22
N THR A 114 20.95 -8.76 5.52
CA THR A 114 22.20 -9.34 5.99
C THR A 114 22.14 -10.88 5.91
N ALA A 115 23.30 -11.53 5.92
CA ALA A 115 23.37 -12.99 5.98
C ALA A 115 22.72 -13.56 7.25
N GLU A 116 22.78 -12.81 8.36
CA GLU A 116 22.16 -13.17 9.64
C GLU A 116 20.63 -13.12 9.56
N GLU A 117 20.06 -12.02 9.06
CA GLU A 117 18.62 -11.84 8.84
C GLU A 117 18.06 -12.96 7.94
N PHE A 118 18.77 -13.25 6.86
CA PHE A 118 18.41 -14.33 5.94
C PHE A 118 18.46 -15.72 6.62
N SER A 119 19.54 -16.00 7.35
CA SER A 119 19.72 -17.29 8.05
C SER A 119 18.67 -17.50 9.14
N GLU A 120 18.24 -16.43 9.82
CA GLU A 120 17.20 -16.51 10.84
C GLU A 120 15.85 -16.95 10.27
N VAL A 121 15.43 -16.40 9.14
CA VAL A 121 14.17 -16.83 8.49
C VAL A 121 14.25 -18.28 8.03
N TRP A 122 15.37 -18.70 7.46
CA TRP A 122 15.53 -20.11 7.07
C TRP A 122 15.51 -21.07 8.25
N ARG A 123 16.16 -20.69 9.35
CA ARG A 123 16.09 -21.45 10.60
C ARG A 123 14.64 -21.57 11.08
N LYS A 124 13.83 -20.51 10.97
CA LYS A 124 12.40 -20.56 11.32
C LYS A 124 11.61 -21.48 10.39
N ILE A 125 11.89 -21.46 9.08
CA ILE A 125 11.26 -22.36 8.10
C ILE A 125 11.59 -23.83 8.41
N GLU A 126 12.85 -24.13 8.68
CA GLU A 126 13.31 -25.49 9.02
C GLU A 126 12.74 -25.98 10.35
N GLN A 127 12.77 -25.15 11.40
CA GLN A 127 12.21 -25.48 12.72
C GLN A 127 10.71 -25.75 12.70
N ASN A 128 10.00 -25.27 11.67
CA ASN A 128 8.57 -25.44 11.47
C ASN A 128 8.26 -26.35 10.27
N ASP A 129 9.21 -27.19 9.86
CA ASP A 129 9.02 -28.21 8.83
C ASP A 129 8.44 -27.68 7.50
N GLY A 130 8.81 -26.45 7.09
CA GLY A 130 8.18 -25.76 5.95
C GLY A 130 8.20 -26.53 4.62
N PHE A 131 9.13 -27.47 4.46
CA PHE A 131 9.25 -28.30 3.25
C PHE A 131 8.30 -29.50 3.17
N ILE A 132 7.54 -29.80 4.24
CA ILE A 132 6.58 -30.92 4.27
C ILE A 132 5.14 -30.47 4.61
N LEU A 133 4.91 -29.17 4.74
CA LEU A 133 3.57 -28.60 4.91
C LEU A 133 2.72 -28.80 3.65
N TYR A 134 1.41 -28.80 3.79
CA TYR A 134 0.45 -29.10 2.73
C TYR A 134 -0.70 -28.09 2.70
N ASP A 135 -1.53 -28.13 1.66
CA ASP A 135 -2.69 -27.23 1.52
C ASP A 135 -3.69 -27.43 2.68
N VAL A 136 -4.02 -26.34 3.39
CA VAL A 136 -5.06 -26.29 4.42
C VAL A 136 -6.09 -25.24 4.04
N MET A 137 -7.06 -25.66 3.21
CA MET A 137 -8.10 -24.81 2.68
C MET A 137 -9.47 -25.19 3.24
N ASP A 138 -10.19 -24.24 3.83
CA ASP A 138 -11.62 -24.39 4.11
C ASP A 138 -12.44 -23.80 2.94
N PRO A 139 -13.08 -24.62 2.08
CA PRO A 139 -13.86 -24.11 0.95
C PRO A 139 -15.02 -23.22 1.38
N ALA A 140 -15.56 -23.39 2.59
CA ALA A 140 -16.65 -22.56 3.10
C ALA A 140 -16.19 -21.12 3.41
N GLN A 141 -14.89 -20.89 3.58
CA GLN A 141 -14.31 -19.59 3.94
C GLN A 141 -13.52 -18.93 2.80
N ALA A 142 -13.32 -19.61 1.68
CA ALA A 142 -12.47 -19.15 0.59
C ALA A 142 -12.88 -17.78 0.00
N LEU A 143 -14.16 -17.41 0.08
CA LEU A 143 -14.66 -16.13 -0.42
C LEU A 143 -14.55 -14.96 0.57
N SER A 144 -14.52 -15.25 1.88
CA SER A 144 -14.57 -14.23 2.93
C SER A 144 -13.21 -13.99 3.60
N GLN A 145 -12.28 -14.93 3.48
CA GLN A 145 -10.95 -14.86 4.07
C GLN A 145 -9.87 -14.71 3.00
N PRO A 146 -8.75 -14.02 3.31
CA PRO A 146 -7.61 -14.02 2.43
C PRO A 146 -6.99 -15.42 2.32
N THR A 147 -6.55 -15.78 1.12
CA THR A 147 -5.76 -16.98 0.86
C THR A 147 -4.29 -16.58 0.77
N TYR A 148 -3.43 -17.39 1.40
CA TYR A 148 -1.98 -17.27 1.37
C TYR A 148 -1.40 -18.44 0.59
N ASP A 149 -0.83 -18.17 -0.57
CA ASP A 149 -0.05 -19.14 -1.35
C ASP A 149 1.43 -18.97 -0.97
N VAL A 150 2.05 -20.02 -0.46
CA VAL A 150 3.44 -20.03 -0.03
C VAL A 150 4.24 -20.93 -0.96
N GLU A 151 5.39 -20.43 -1.42
CA GLU A 151 6.37 -21.19 -2.20
C GLU A 151 7.73 -21.08 -1.50
N ILE A 152 8.36 -22.22 -1.26
CA ILE A 152 9.66 -22.32 -0.58
C ILE A 152 10.59 -23.12 -1.49
N ARG A 153 11.79 -22.60 -1.75
CA ARG A 153 12.84 -23.30 -2.48
C ARG A 153 14.20 -23.06 -1.85
N ARG A 154 14.96 -24.14 -1.66
CA ARG A 154 16.35 -24.13 -1.19
C ARG A 154 17.12 -25.25 -1.90
N GLY A 155 17.96 -24.90 -2.86
CA GLY A 155 18.61 -25.94 -3.65
C GLY A 155 17.60 -26.71 -4.51
N GLU A 156 17.66 -28.03 -4.39
CA GLU A 156 16.70 -28.98 -4.99
C GLU A 156 15.42 -29.13 -4.16
N MET A 157 15.44 -28.74 -2.89
CA MET A 157 14.28 -28.83 -2.02
C MET A 157 13.28 -27.74 -2.40
N LYS A 158 12.04 -28.15 -2.69
CA LYS A 158 10.93 -27.23 -2.95
C LYS A 158 9.66 -27.70 -2.28
N ASN A 159 8.85 -26.75 -1.81
CA ASN A 159 7.50 -27.02 -1.36
C ASN A 159 6.59 -25.84 -1.72
N SER A 160 5.30 -26.12 -1.92
CA SER A 160 4.27 -25.08 -2.05
C SER A 160 3.00 -25.54 -1.37
N PHE A 161 2.37 -24.62 -0.64
CA PHE A 161 1.12 -24.88 0.05
C PHE A 161 0.26 -23.63 0.13
N ARG A 162 -1.05 -23.82 0.32
CA ARG A 162 -2.05 -22.77 0.39
C ARG A 162 -2.85 -22.86 1.68
N ILE A 163 -3.09 -21.71 2.31
CA ILE A 163 -3.92 -21.62 3.52
C ILE A 163 -4.85 -20.41 3.47
N ASN A 164 -6.10 -20.56 3.93
CA ASN A 164 -7.08 -19.47 3.95
C ASN A 164 -7.60 -19.12 5.35
N SER A 165 -6.99 -19.68 6.41
CA SER A 165 -7.32 -19.37 7.79
C SER A 165 -6.06 -19.43 8.66
N LEU A 166 -5.62 -18.28 9.17
CA LEU A 166 -4.52 -18.18 10.14
C LEU A 166 -4.96 -18.42 11.59
N SER A 167 -6.27 -18.38 11.84
CA SER A 167 -6.87 -18.40 13.18
C SER A 167 -7.31 -19.80 13.63
N ARG A 168 -7.52 -20.76 12.71
CA ARG A 168 -7.88 -22.15 13.08
C ARG A 168 -6.65 -23.00 13.45
N GLU A 169 -6.50 -23.15 14.76
CA GLU A 169 -5.79 -24.10 15.63
C GLU A 169 -5.13 -25.40 15.13
N SER A 170 -5.21 -25.84 13.87
CA SER A 170 -4.71 -27.19 13.55
C SER A 170 -3.18 -27.32 13.54
N ASP A 171 -2.44 -26.24 13.24
CA ASP A 171 -0.97 -26.31 13.19
C ASP A 171 -0.31 -24.93 13.30
N VAL A 172 0.47 -24.73 14.36
CA VAL A 172 1.19 -23.48 14.64
C VAL A 172 2.25 -23.14 13.60
N ARG A 173 2.78 -24.15 12.90
CA ARG A 173 3.91 -24.02 11.95
C ARG A 173 3.60 -23.05 10.82
N TYR A 174 2.39 -23.10 10.25
CA TYR A 174 1.96 -22.19 9.19
C TYR A 174 2.04 -20.72 9.61
N ARG A 175 1.55 -20.41 10.82
CA ARG A 175 1.55 -19.06 11.36
C ARG A 175 2.96 -18.57 11.63
N GLU A 176 3.81 -19.40 12.24
CA GLU A 176 5.19 -19.02 12.56
C GLU A 176 6.02 -18.73 11.30
N ILE A 177 5.86 -19.54 10.25
CA ILE A 177 6.53 -19.30 8.96
C ILE A 177 6.05 -18.00 8.33
N LEU A 178 4.74 -17.83 8.18
CA LEU A 178 4.17 -16.61 7.59
C LEU A 178 4.57 -15.37 8.37
N HIS A 179 4.47 -15.42 9.70
CA HIS A 179 4.82 -14.28 10.57
C HIS A 179 6.30 -13.91 10.41
N ALA A 180 7.21 -14.88 10.47
CA ALA A 180 8.65 -14.63 10.33
C ALA A 180 9.00 -13.93 9.00
N ILE A 181 8.39 -14.38 7.90
CA ILE A 181 8.67 -13.80 6.57
C ILE A 181 8.00 -12.43 6.43
N ILE A 182 6.71 -12.31 6.77
CA ILE A 182 5.96 -11.05 6.66
C ILE A 182 6.59 -9.97 7.54
N GLU A 183 6.95 -10.31 8.78
CA GLU A 183 7.58 -9.40 9.74
C GLU A 183 8.96 -8.95 9.24
N LEU A 184 9.83 -9.87 8.79
CA LEU A 184 11.14 -9.49 8.28
C LEU A 184 11.01 -8.61 7.04
N VAL A 185 10.23 -9.02 6.04
CA VAL A 185 10.07 -8.26 4.79
C VAL A 185 9.46 -6.89 5.08
N THR A 186 8.45 -6.82 5.95
CA THR A 186 7.78 -5.55 6.27
C THR A 186 8.66 -4.62 7.11
N SER A 187 9.44 -5.15 8.05
CA SER A 187 10.35 -4.34 8.88
C SER A 187 11.53 -3.79 8.07
N ARG A 188 12.02 -4.54 7.08
CA ARG A 188 13.19 -4.16 6.26
C ARG A 188 12.80 -3.36 5.02
N ALA A 189 11.88 -3.87 4.20
CA ALA A 189 11.45 -3.20 2.97
C ALA A 189 10.40 -2.11 3.24
N GLY A 190 9.84 -2.06 4.45
CA GLY A 190 8.77 -1.16 4.85
C GLY A 190 7.39 -1.63 4.39
N THR A 191 6.37 -0.94 4.86
CA THR A 191 5.01 -1.08 4.31
C THR A 191 4.88 -0.28 3.02
N ILE A 192 4.07 -0.82 2.10
CA ILE A 192 3.57 -0.06 0.96
C ILE A 192 2.20 0.45 1.40
N PRO A 193 2.08 1.73 1.81
CA PRO A 193 0.76 2.28 2.10
C PRO A 193 -0.11 2.14 0.85
N PHE A 194 -1.41 2.07 1.04
CA PHE A 194 -2.33 2.41 -0.05
C PHE A 194 -2.13 3.90 -0.31
N ARG A 195 -1.12 4.22 -1.11
CA ARG A 195 -0.93 5.55 -1.63
C ARG A 195 -1.74 5.55 -2.91
N ASN A 196 -2.82 6.32 -2.89
CA ASN A 196 -3.45 6.72 -4.12
C ASN A 196 -2.38 7.56 -4.86
N VAL A 197 -1.55 6.91 -5.69
CA VAL A 197 -0.32 7.49 -6.30
C VAL A 197 -0.59 8.69 -7.20
N PHE A 198 -1.86 9.03 -7.40
CA PHE A 198 -2.32 10.24 -8.09
C PHE A 198 -2.26 11.50 -7.22
N TYR A 199 -1.99 11.37 -5.92
CA TYR A 199 -2.15 12.46 -4.95
C TYR A 199 -0.88 12.63 -4.08
N ASP A 200 -0.44 13.89 -3.95
CA ASP A 200 0.72 14.26 -3.15
C ASP A 200 0.52 13.91 -1.66
N VAL A 201 1.63 13.77 -0.91
CA VAL A 201 1.55 13.54 0.54
C VAL A 201 0.82 14.73 1.17
N GLY A 202 -0.26 14.46 1.89
CA GLY A 202 -1.10 15.49 2.48
C GLY A 202 -2.12 16.10 1.54
N SER A 203 -2.36 15.57 0.34
CA SER A 203 -3.46 16.01 -0.54
C SER A 203 -4.71 15.13 -0.43
N MET A 204 -4.86 14.35 0.64
CA MET A 204 -6.07 13.57 0.95
C MET A 204 -6.78 14.20 2.13
N GLY A 205 -8.10 14.09 2.21
CA GLY A 205 -8.92 14.41 3.37
C GLY A 205 -9.99 13.33 3.58
N TRP A 206 -10.89 13.58 4.53
CA TRP A 206 -11.94 12.62 4.90
C TRP A 206 -13.32 13.25 4.79
N VAL A 207 -14.34 12.42 4.62
CA VAL A 207 -15.73 12.84 4.63
C VAL A 207 -16.52 12.03 5.65
N ASP A 208 -17.25 12.75 6.50
CA ASP A 208 -18.35 12.22 7.29
C ASP A 208 -19.65 12.75 6.69
N LEU A 209 -20.54 11.84 6.29
CA LEU A 209 -21.76 12.17 5.58
C LEU A 209 -22.95 11.49 6.28
N ASP A 210 -23.79 12.30 6.92
CA ASP A 210 -25.10 11.88 7.42
C ASP A 210 -26.20 12.50 6.56
N ALA A 211 -27.25 11.72 6.31
CA ALA A 211 -28.42 12.21 5.60
C ALA A 211 -29.71 11.62 6.17
N ARG A 212 -30.76 12.44 6.16
CA ARG A 212 -32.10 12.06 6.62
C ARG A 212 -33.10 12.30 5.50
N PRO A 213 -33.85 11.29 5.04
CA PRO A 213 -33.73 9.86 5.34
C PRO A 213 -32.42 9.21 4.88
N ARG A 214 -32.17 7.96 5.30
CA ARG A 214 -31.06 7.15 4.79
C ARG A 214 -31.15 7.02 3.28
N ALA A 215 -30.00 7.14 2.62
CA ALA A 215 -29.88 7.08 1.18
C ALA A 215 -28.60 6.36 0.78
N TRP A 216 -28.60 5.70 -0.37
CA TRP A 216 -27.41 5.15 -1.00
C TRP A 216 -26.48 6.27 -1.44
N VAL A 217 -25.18 6.07 -1.22
CA VAL A 217 -24.15 7.08 -1.50
C VAL A 217 -23.39 6.74 -2.79
N ILE A 218 -23.32 7.72 -3.69
CA ILE A 218 -22.54 7.67 -4.93
C ILE A 218 -21.66 8.92 -4.93
N ILE A 219 -20.33 8.76 -5.01
CA ILE A 219 -19.39 9.88 -5.00
C ILE A 219 -18.64 9.90 -6.33
N ASP A 220 -18.62 11.05 -7.01
CA ASP A 220 -17.99 11.24 -8.32
C ASP A 220 -18.38 10.15 -9.34
N ASP A 221 -19.69 9.92 -9.46
CA ASP A 221 -20.31 8.89 -10.31
C ASP A 221 -19.91 7.43 -9.98
N ARG A 222 -19.27 7.19 -8.83
CA ARG A 222 -18.89 5.85 -8.37
C ARG A 222 -19.72 5.44 -7.16
N PRO A 223 -20.47 4.32 -7.23
CA PRO A 223 -21.22 3.84 -6.08
C PRO A 223 -20.28 3.38 -4.98
N THR A 224 -20.50 3.83 -3.74
CA THR A 224 -19.72 3.36 -2.58
C THR A 224 -20.22 2.00 -2.07
N ASN A 225 -21.42 1.58 -2.50
CA ASN A 225 -22.16 0.42 -1.97
C ASN A 225 -22.52 0.56 -0.48
N GLU A 226 -22.59 1.78 0.04
CA GLU A 226 -22.97 2.08 1.42
C GLU A 226 -24.16 3.06 1.46
N GLN A 227 -24.90 3.05 2.56
CA GLN A 227 -25.96 4.01 2.86
C GLN A 227 -25.50 5.00 3.93
N THR A 228 -26.10 6.19 3.98
CA THR A 228 -25.87 7.12 5.09
C THR A 228 -26.33 6.53 6.43
N PRO A 229 -25.60 6.76 7.54
CA PRO A 229 -24.39 7.58 7.63
C PRO A 229 -23.13 6.86 7.12
N LEU A 230 -22.25 7.62 6.45
CA LEU A 230 -20.94 7.21 5.95
C LEU A 230 -19.86 7.97 6.73
N PHE A 231 -18.87 7.27 7.29
CA PHE A 231 -17.85 7.88 8.16
C PHE A 231 -16.44 7.65 7.62
N THR A 232 -15.58 8.66 7.78
CA THR A 232 -14.15 8.61 7.48
C THR A 232 -13.85 8.16 6.04
N TYR A 233 -14.72 8.51 5.10
CA TYR A 233 -14.55 8.14 3.69
C TYR A 233 -13.44 9.00 3.09
N GLU A 234 -12.33 8.35 2.71
CA GLU A 234 -11.13 9.04 2.25
C GLU A 234 -11.30 9.52 0.80
N LEU A 235 -11.02 10.80 0.58
CA LEU A 235 -11.08 11.44 -0.73
C LEU A 235 -9.86 12.32 -0.98
N PRO A 236 -9.46 12.50 -2.25
CA PRO A 236 -8.51 13.54 -2.61
C PRO A 236 -8.99 14.92 -2.17
N ALA A 237 -8.06 15.84 -1.94
CA ALA A 237 -8.40 17.24 -1.76
C ALA A 237 -8.89 17.82 -3.09
N GLY A 238 -9.99 18.55 -3.07
CA GLY A 238 -10.60 19.07 -4.29
C GLY A 238 -12.11 19.15 -4.21
N LYS A 239 -12.72 19.44 -5.36
CA LYS A 239 -14.18 19.47 -5.53
C LYS A 239 -14.68 18.07 -5.87
N HIS A 240 -15.73 17.66 -5.19
CA HIS A 240 -16.37 16.37 -5.35
C HIS A 240 -17.88 16.54 -5.48
N THR A 241 -18.51 15.52 -6.02
CA THR A 241 -19.96 15.41 -6.10
C THR A 241 -20.43 14.21 -5.30
N VAL A 242 -21.54 14.35 -4.58
CA VAL A 242 -22.23 13.24 -3.94
C VAL A 242 -23.68 13.19 -4.44
N ARG A 243 -24.08 12.03 -4.95
CA ARG A 243 -25.45 11.71 -5.31
C ARG A 243 -26.04 10.78 -4.26
N LEU A 244 -27.19 11.16 -3.72
CA LEU A 244 -27.92 10.44 -2.69
C LEU A 244 -29.24 9.94 -3.24
N VAL A 245 -29.43 8.62 -3.18
CA VAL A 245 -30.61 7.95 -3.73
C VAL A 245 -31.35 7.20 -2.62
N ALA A 246 -32.60 7.57 -2.36
CA ALA A 246 -33.51 6.83 -1.50
C ALA A 246 -34.75 6.41 -2.31
N GLU A 247 -34.65 5.26 -2.98
CA GLU A 247 -35.65 4.74 -3.92
C GLU A 247 -37.03 4.61 -3.30
N GLU A 248 -37.11 4.11 -2.05
CA GLU A 248 -38.37 3.97 -1.29
C GLU A 248 -39.15 5.28 -1.14
N LYS A 249 -38.45 6.42 -1.27
CA LYS A 249 -39.01 7.76 -1.11
C LYS A 249 -38.98 8.59 -2.39
N GLY A 250 -38.53 7.99 -3.50
CA GLY A 250 -38.38 8.68 -4.78
C GLY A 250 -37.39 9.85 -4.74
N ILE A 251 -36.39 9.78 -3.85
CA ILE A 251 -35.40 10.86 -3.66
C ILE A 251 -34.15 10.52 -4.48
N ASP A 252 -33.71 11.48 -5.29
CA ASP A 252 -32.45 11.46 -6.02
C ASP A 252 -31.90 12.89 -6.08
N ARG A 253 -30.84 13.16 -5.31
CA ARG A 253 -30.27 14.51 -5.14
C ARG A 253 -28.76 14.48 -5.33
N VAL A 254 -28.22 15.52 -5.96
CA VAL A 254 -26.78 15.69 -6.17
C VAL A 254 -26.33 16.95 -5.45
N TYR A 255 -25.22 16.84 -4.72
CA TYR A 255 -24.59 17.93 -3.98
C TYR A 255 -23.11 18.04 -4.35
N GLU A 256 -22.60 19.25 -4.45
CA GLU A 256 -21.17 19.52 -4.58
C GLU A 256 -20.57 19.82 -3.20
N PHE A 257 -19.37 19.32 -2.93
CA PHE A 257 -18.63 19.65 -1.72
C PHE A 257 -17.12 19.72 -2.01
N THR A 258 -16.36 20.25 -1.06
CA THR A 258 -14.90 20.36 -1.19
C THR A 258 -14.24 19.65 -0.02
N VAL A 259 -13.26 18.81 -0.32
CA VAL A 259 -12.42 18.13 0.67
C VAL A 259 -11.15 18.93 0.83
N GLN A 260 -10.84 19.28 2.08
CA GLN A 260 -9.58 19.92 2.41
C GLN A 260 -8.54 18.86 2.79
N PRO A 261 -7.26 19.08 2.43
CA PRO A 261 -6.18 18.19 2.81
C PRO A 261 -6.06 18.04 4.33
N GLY A 262 -5.96 16.81 4.82
CA GLY A 262 -5.72 16.47 6.23
C GLY A 262 -6.88 16.78 7.17
N ILE A 263 -8.07 17.13 6.66
CA ILE A 263 -9.23 17.51 7.47
C ILE A 263 -10.44 16.65 7.09
N THR A 264 -11.32 16.40 8.06
CA THR A 264 -12.63 15.77 7.83
C THR A 264 -13.68 16.81 7.45
N THR A 265 -14.23 16.73 6.25
CA THR A 265 -15.41 17.47 5.80
C THR A 265 -16.66 16.77 6.32
N ILE A 266 -17.47 17.49 7.11
CA ILE A 266 -18.73 16.97 7.66
C ILE A 266 -19.91 17.48 6.83
N LEU A 267 -20.72 16.56 6.30
CA LEU A 267 -21.92 16.81 5.53
C LEU A 267 -23.13 16.28 6.30
N ASN A 268 -24.05 17.18 6.66
CA ASN A 268 -25.33 16.83 7.29
C ASN A 268 -26.45 17.31 6.38
N LEU A 269 -27.11 16.38 5.68
CA LEU A 269 -28.07 16.68 4.62
C LEU A 269 -29.48 16.26 5.01
N ASP A 270 -30.44 17.17 4.88
CA ASP A 270 -31.87 16.84 4.91
C ASP A 270 -32.35 16.69 3.47
N LEU A 271 -32.89 15.52 3.12
CA LEU A 271 -33.32 15.20 1.75
C LEU A 271 -34.82 15.43 1.54
N LYS A 272 -35.53 15.95 2.55
CA LYS A 272 -36.96 16.29 2.46
C LYS A 272 -37.24 17.55 1.65
#